data_AF-A0A1H0RWT7-F1
#
_entry.id   AF-A0A1H0RWT7-F1
#
_cell.length_a   1.000
_cell.length_b   1.000
_cell.length_c   1.000
_cell.angle_alpha   90.00
_cell.angle_beta   90.00
_cell.angle_gamma   90.00
#
_symmetry.space_group_name_H-M   'P 1'
#
loop_
_entity.id
_entity.type
_entity.pdbx_description
1 polymer ?
#
loop_
_entity_poly.entity_id
_entity_poly.type
_entity_poly.pdbx_seq_one_letter_code
_entity_poly.pdbx_strand_id
1 'polypeptide(L)'
;MDIRTLLIRCAALLTVGAALIHVGVSADHFQEWWAAGLFFLVSAAAQLGWAVWCWSRPVSRRVLLAGAGGSVALALVWVVSRSSGLPIGPEAGVAEPVGVADTVCVALEVLSAALAVVAATAWAPSRLRSPSTPHRAAAITGAVAALTLVASGAAIAAPGHGHATDEASASTTHSHGDATTDEGDDAEGAVHAHDHGDIPNLPDTSRATPEQTAAAKDLLAKTIAATAAYRDPAAATKAGFDVQAAWDRKQKKLAALGKEARDKGQVHVPKKANRADGRILDPNAPETLIYRRSAEGKFTLVGVMFTAEKKAPPTSYQPYVRWHTHEACTGGGVKKLKPVDGKCASGTTLRTSGAMTHLWFVDQSQLAQAYAVKPPVKAMVAYQKALS
;
A
#
# COMPACT_ATOMS: atom_id res chain seq x y z
N MET A 1 -12.84 6.34 43.03
CA MET A 1 -12.63 7.39 42.01
C MET A 1 -13.99 8.00 41.72
N ASP A 2 -14.13 9.33 41.69
CA ASP A 2 -15.42 9.94 41.35
C ASP A 2 -15.72 9.78 39.85
N ILE A 3 -17.00 9.90 39.48
CA ILE A 3 -17.46 9.66 38.11
C ILE A 3 -16.84 10.67 37.14
N ARG A 4 -16.64 11.91 37.58
CA ARG A 4 -16.01 12.97 36.80
C ARG A 4 -14.57 12.61 36.44
N THR A 5 -13.78 12.13 37.40
CA THR A 5 -12.40 11.67 37.17
C THR A 5 -12.37 10.46 36.25
N LEU A 6 -13.32 9.52 36.38
CA LEU A 6 -13.41 8.38 35.47
C LEU A 6 -13.66 8.84 34.02
N LEU A 7 -14.62 9.74 33.80
CA LEU A 7 -14.92 10.31 32.49
C LEU A 7 -13.71 11.02 31.88
N ILE A 8 -13.01 11.84 32.67
CA ILE A 8 -11.79 12.54 32.22
C ILE A 8 -10.70 11.55 31.80
N ARG A 9 -10.51 10.46 32.56
CA ARG A 9 -9.53 9.43 32.23
C ARG A 9 -9.88 8.65 30.96
N CYS A 10 -11.15 8.28 30.80
CA CYS A 10 -11.61 7.62 29.58
C CYS A 10 -11.45 8.55 28.35
N ALA A 11 -11.83 9.82 28.46
CA ALA A 11 -11.64 10.81 27.41
C ALA A 11 -10.15 10.96 27.04
N ALA A 12 -9.27 11.10 28.03
CA ALA A 12 -7.83 11.18 27.80
C ALA A 12 -7.27 9.93 27.08
N LEU A 13 -7.72 8.73 27.46
CA LEU A 13 -7.28 7.49 26.81
C LEU A 13 -7.75 7.41 25.34
N LEU A 14 -9.01 7.75 25.06
CA LEU A 14 -9.53 7.81 23.69
C LEU A 14 -8.76 8.82 22.84
N THR A 15 -8.45 9.99 23.40
CA THR A 15 -7.62 11.02 22.74
C THR A 15 -6.19 10.53 22.47
N VAL A 16 -5.60 9.72 23.35
CA VAL A 16 -4.30 9.07 23.06
C VAL A 16 -4.42 8.13 21.87
N GLY A 17 -5.51 7.36 21.77
CA GLY A 17 -5.75 6.50 20.60
C GLY A 17 -5.81 7.28 19.29
N ALA A 18 -6.60 8.35 19.25
CA ALA A 18 -6.66 9.23 18.09
C ALA A 18 -5.28 9.81 17.73
N ALA A 19 -4.52 10.27 18.73
CA ALA A 19 -3.18 10.82 18.51
C ALA A 19 -2.21 9.77 17.94
N LEU A 20 -2.29 8.51 18.39
CA LEU A 20 -1.48 7.42 17.85
C LEU A 20 -1.81 7.15 16.38
N ILE A 21 -3.08 7.22 15.99
CA ILE A 21 -3.49 7.09 14.59
C ILE A 21 -2.94 8.27 13.77
N HIS A 22 -3.10 9.51 14.24
CA HIS A 22 -2.54 10.69 13.58
C HIS A 22 -1.02 10.59 13.37
N VAL A 23 -0.26 10.11 14.37
CA VAL A 23 1.17 9.82 14.21
C VAL A 23 1.40 8.70 13.19
N GLY A 24 0.63 7.61 13.29
CA GLY A 24 0.76 6.44 12.41
C GLY A 24 0.59 6.78 10.93
N VAL A 25 -0.36 7.65 10.60
CA VAL A 25 -0.63 8.08 9.22
C VAL A 25 0.22 9.27 8.77
N SER A 26 0.87 9.99 9.69
CA SER A 26 1.61 11.23 9.37
C SER A 26 2.73 11.01 8.37
N ALA A 27 3.45 9.88 8.44
CA ALA A 27 4.56 9.57 7.55
C ALA A 27 4.11 9.46 6.09
N ASP A 28 2.97 8.80 5.84
CA ASP A 28 2.36 8.71 4.52
C ASP A 28 1.94 10.09 4.02
N HIS A 29 1.30 10.89 4.87
CA HIS A 29 0.89 12.25 4.50
C HIS A 29 2.06 13.21 4.26
N PHE A 30 3.22 13.03 4.91
CA PHE A 30 4.43 13.78 4.57
C PHE A 30 4.96 13.45 3.18
N GLN A 31 4.73 12.24 2.68
CA GLN A 31 5.11 11.87 1.31
C GLN A 31 4.15 12.49 0.27
N GLU A 32 2.89 12.71 0.64
CA GLU A 32 1.86 13.28 -0.23
C GLU A 32 1.91 14.81 -0.25
N TRP A 33 1.90 15.44 0.93
CA TRP A 33 2.00 16.88 1.07
C TRP A 33 2.54 17.23 2.45
N TRP A 34 3.68 17.94 2.50
CA TRP A 34 4.36 18.24 3.76
C TRP A 34 3.45 18.93 4.81
N ALA A 35 2.51 19.78 4.36
CA ALA A 35 1.59 20.47 5.25
C ALA A 35 0.54 19.53 5.87
N ALA A 36 0.09 18.51 5.13
CA ALA A 36 -0.79 17.47 5.67
C ALA A 36 -0.05 16.64 6.73
N GLY A 37 1.16 16.17 6.43
CA GLY A 37 1.98 15.45 7.42
C GLY A 37 2.23 16.27 8.70
N LEU A 38 2.54 17.57 8.54
CA LEU A 38 2.73 18.48 9.67
C LEU A 38 1.43 18.69 10.47
N PHE A 39 0.29 18.86 9.78
CA PHE A 39 -1.02 18.98 10.42
C PHE A 39 -1.33 17.78 11.33
N PHE A 40 -1.07 16.57 10.85
CA PHE A 40 -1.27 15.35 11.65
C PHE A 40 -0.35 15.29 12.87
N LEU A 41 0.93 15.67 12.73
CA LEU A 41 1.85 15.71 13.87
C LEU A 41 1.47 16.79 14.90
N VAL A 42 1.08 17.98 14.46
CA VAL A 42 0.64 19.06 15.35
C VAL A 42 -0.65 18.65 16.08
N SER A 43 -1.59 18.02 15.38
CA SER A 43 -2.83 17.50 15.96
C SER A 43 -2.55 16.43 17.00
N ALA A 44 -1.67 15.46 16.69
CA ALA A 44 -1.24 14.45 17.63
C ALA A 44 -0.56 15.04 18.86
N ALA A 45 0.35 16.00 18.68
CA ALA A 45 1.05 16.66 19.79
C ALA A 45 0.07 17.43 20.69
N ALA A 46 -0.88 18.15 20.11
CA ALA A 46 -1.92 18.86 20.85
C ALA A 46 -2.83 17.88 21.63
N GLN A 47 -3.23 16.78 21.01
CA GLN A 47 -4.04 15.74 21.64
C GLN A 47 -3.32 15.02 22.78
N LEU A 48 -2.04 14.65 22.59
CA LEU A 48 -1.21 14.07 23.65
C LEU A 48 -0.98 15.06 24.79
N GLY A 49 -0.68 16.32 24.48
CA GLY A 49 -0.53 17.37 25.47
C GLY A 49 -1.79 17.56 26.32
N TRP A 50 -2.96 17.55 25.67
CA TRP A 50 -4.24 17.62 26.38
C TRP A 50 -4.51 16.36 27.23
N ALA A 51 -4.24 15.16 26.71
CA ALA A 51 -4.41 13.91 27.44
C ALA A 51 -3.52 13.83 28.69
N VAL A 52 -2.26 14.28 28.57
CA VAL A 52 -1.34 14.42 29.72
C VAL A 52 -1.87 15.44 30.72
N TRP A 53 -2.38 16.58 30.24
CA TRP A 53 -2.98 17.59 31.11
C TRP A 53 -4.18 17.05 31.88
N CYS A 54 -5.00 16.20 31.26
CA CYS A 54 -6.13 15.53 31.92
C CYS A 54 -5.72 14.60 33.08
N TRP A 55 -4.43 14.22 33.16
CA TRP A 55 -3.88 13.47 34.29
C TRP A 55 -3.41 14.36 35.46
N SER A 56 -3.26 15.67 35.23
CA SER A 56 -2.94 16.66 36.27
C SER A 56 -4.16 16.94 37.16
N ARG A 57 -3.95 17.36 38.41
CA ARG A 57 -5.05 17.67 39.35
C ARG A 57 -4.91 19.09 39.91
N PRO A 58 -5.99 19.91 39.91
CA PRO A 58 -7.33 19.72 39.32
C PRO A 58 -7.48 20.24 37.87
N VAL A 59 -8.19 19.50 37.00
CA VAL A 59 -8.50 19.92 35.61
C VAL A 59 -9.69 20.88 35.58
N SER A 60 -9.51 22.06 34.97
CA SER A 60 -10.55 23.08 34.85
C SER A 60 -11.56 22.79 33.73
N ARG A 61 -12.78 23.35 33.84
CA ARG A 61 -13.81 23.26 32.79
C ARG A 61 -13.31 23.75 31.43
N ARG A 62 -12.52 24.84 31.43
CA ARG A 62 -11.97 25.44 30.20
C ARG A 62 -11.05 24.48 29.47
N VAL A 63 -10.21 23.74 30.20
CA VAL A 63 -9.31 22.73 29.60
C VAL A 63 -10.11 21.61 28.96
N LEU A 64 -11.14 21.10 29.63
CA LEU A 64 -11.99 20.04 29.09
C LEU A 64 -12.72 20.47 27.81
N LEU A 65 -13.30 21.68 27.81
CA LEU A 65 -13.98 22.23 26.63
C LEU A 65 -13.02 22.57 25.49
N ALA A 66 -11.79 23.00 25.80
CA ALA A 66 -10.77 23.24 24.79
C ALA A 66 -10.39 21.94 24.05
N GLY A 67 -10.20 20.84 24.78
CA GLY A 67 -9.96 19.53 24.17
C GLY A 67 -11.12 19.04 23.34
N ALA A 68 -12.34 19.13 23.87
CA ALA A 68 -13.55 18.77 23.12
C ALA A 68 -13.70 19.60 21.84
N GLY A 69 -13.47 20.92 21.92
CA GLY A 69 -13.50 21.81 20.76
C GLY A 69 -12.45 21.45 19.72
N GLY A 70 -11.23 21.09 20.13
CA GLY A 70 -10.19 20.59 19.23
C GLY A 70 -10.58 19.31 18.51
N SER A 71 -11.12 18.32 19.22
CA SER A 71 -11.64 17.08 18.63
C SER A 71 -12.80 17.32 17.66
N VAL A 72 -13.72 18.22 17.98
CA VAL A 72 -14.81 18.62 17.07
C VAL A 72 -14.25 19.30 15.82
N ALA A 73 -13.24 20.16 15.94
CA ALA A 73 -12.62 20.80 14.79
C ALA A 73 -11.97 19.78 13.86
N LEU A 74 -11.26 18.78 14.39
CA LEU A 74 -10.67 17.69 13.60
C LEU A 74 -11.74 16.84 12.90
N ALA A 75 -12.83 16.51 13.61
CA ALA A 75 -13.96 15.81 13.01
C ALA A 75 -14.62 16.60 11.88
N LEU A 76 -14.75 17.93 12.01
CA LEU A 76 -15.27 18.80 10.94
C LEU A 76 -14.34 18.84 9.74
N VAL A 77 -13.02 18.91 9.95
CA VAL A 77 -12.04 18.82 8.85
C VAL A 77 -12.18 17.49 8.11
N TRP A 78 -12.36 16.38 8.84
CA TRP A 78 -12.62 15.07 8.24
C TRP A 78 -13.93 15.05 7.45
N VAL A 79 -15.03 15.59 7.99
CA VAL A 79 -16.31 15.66 7.25
C VAL A 79 -16.15 16.43 5.94
N VAL A 80 -15.45 17.57 5.96
CA VAL A 80 -15.19 18.37 4.76
C VAL A 80 -14.34 17.58 3.76
N SER A 81 -13.26 16.92 4.20
CA SER A 81 -12.40 16.14 3.29
C SER A 81 -13.16 14.99 2.61
N ARG A 82 -14.09 14.34 3.31
CA ARG A 82 -14.90 13.23 2.77
C ARG A 82 -16.13 13.63 1.95
N SER A 83 -16.56 14.90 2.01
CA SER A 83 -17.79 15.36 1.34
C SER A 83 -17.51 16.24 0.13
N SER A 84 -16.86 17.37 0.33
CA SER A 84 -16.54 18.35 -0.71
C SER A 84 -15.07 18.39 -1.09
N GLY A 85 -14.22 17.65 -0.36
CA GLY A 85 -12.78 17.80 -0.41
C GLY A 85 -12.29 19.02 0.37
N LEU A 86 -10.99 19.04 0.67
CA LEU A 86 -10.36 20.18 1.34
C LEU A 86 -10.21 21.36 0.36
N PRO A 87 -10.32 22.61 0.82
CA PRO A 87 -10.23 23.79 -0.06
C PRO A 87 -8.81 24.10 -0.54
N ILE A 88 -7.80 23.47 0.07
CA ILE A 88 -6.38 23.68 -0.21
C ILE A 88 -5.65 22.34 -0.20
N GLY A 89 -4.56 22.27 -0.96
CA GLY A 89 -3.73 21.08 -1.09
C GLY A 89 -3.68 20.55 -2.53
N PRO A 90 -2.93 19.46 -2.78
CA PRO A 90 -2.73 18.92 -4.13
C PRO A 90 -4.02 18.47 -4.83
N GLU A 91 -5.01 18.02 -4.05
CA GLU A 91 -6.30 17.49 -4.54
C GLU A 91 -7.48 18.38 -4.06
N ALA A 92 -7.30 19.70 -4.06
CA ALA A 92 -8.30 20.63 -3.54
C ALA A 92 -9.66 20.50 -4.24
N GLY A 93 -10.74 20.44 -3.46
CA GLY A 93 -12.11 20.27 -3.95
C GLY A 93 -12.47 18.85 -4.40
N VAL A 94 -11.56 17.88 -4.24
CA VAL A 94 -11.83 16.47 -4.52
C VAL A 94 -12.15 15.76 -3.20
N ALA A 95 -13.34 15.16 -3.11
CA ALA A 95 -13.73 14.37 -1.96
C ALA A 95 -12.83 13.14 -1.84
N GLU A 96 -12.20 12.99 -0.68
CA GLU A 96 -11.30 11.89 -0.40
C GLU A 96 -12.10 10.67 0.11
N PRO A 97 -11.67 9.43 -0.20
CA PRO A 97 -12.39 8.22 0.22
C PRO A 97 -12.33 8.00 1.74
N VAL A 98 -13.38 7.38 2.29
CA VAL A 98 -13.43 7.01 3.73
C VAL A 98 -12.55 5.79 3.98
N GLY A 99 -11.58 5.94 4.87
CA GLY A 99 -10.65 4.88 5.28
C GLY A 99 -10.95 4.34 6.67
N VAL A 100 -10.49 3.11 6.93
CA VAL A 100 -10.65 2.48 8.26
C VAL A 100 -9.94 3.28 9.35
N ALA A 101 -8.70 3.73 9.07
CA ALA A 101 -7.90 4.49 10.02
C ALA A 101 -8.58 5.81 10.44
N ASP A 102 -9.07 6.56 9.46
CA ASP A 102 -9.74 7.84 9.73
C ASP A 102 -11.10 7.66 10.41
N THR A 103 -11.85 6.61 10.07
CA THR A 103 -13.16 6.32 10.68
C THR A 103 -13.00 5.97 12.16
N VAL A 104 -12.01 5.14 12.49
CA VAL A 104 -11.69 4.83 13.89
C VAL A 104 -11.19 6.07 14.61
N CYS A 105 -10.33 6.87 13.98
CA CYS A 105 -9.82 8.12 14.57
C CYS A 105 -10.95 9.09 14.93
N VAL A 106 -11.83 9.42 13.97
CA VAL A 106 -12.93 10.36 14.21
C VAL A 106 -13.93 9.83 15.25
N ALA A 107 -14.17 8.51 15.29
CA ALA A 107 -15.01 7.90 16.32
C ALA A 107 -14.40 8.09 17.73
N LEU A 108 -13.10 7.87 17.89
CA LEU A 108 -12.39 8.10 19.15
C LEU A 108 -12.45 9.58 19.56
N GLU A 109 -12.28 10.50 18.61
CA GLU A 109 -12.33 11.95 18.83
C GLU A 109 -13.73 12.40 19.28
N VAL A 110 -14.78 11.95 18.60
CA VAL A 110 -16.17 12.29 18.94
C VAL A 110 -16.55 11.73 20.31
N LEU A 111 -16.18 10.46 20.60
CA LEU A 111 -16.43 9.86 21.91
C LEU A 111 -15.67 10.59 23.03
N SER A 112 -14.40 10.93 22.80
CA SER A 112 -13.61 11.71 23.75
C SER A 112 -14.24 13.09 24.00
N ALA A 113 -14.63 13.80 22.94
CA ALA A 113 -15.28 15.10 23.03
C ALA A 113 -16.58 15.01 23.84
N ALA A 114 -17.42 13.99 23.59
CA ALA A 114 -18.66 13.78 24.34
C ALA A 114 -18.38 13.54 25.83
N LEU A 115 -17.43 12.67 26.18
CA LEU A 115 -17.06 12.41 27.58
C LEU A 115 -16.47 13.66 28.27
N ALA A 116 -15.65 14.43 27.55
CA ALA A 116 -15.07 15.68 28.05
C ALA A 116 -16.15 16.75 28.28
N VAL A 117 -17.10 16.89 27.36
CA VAL A 117 -18.26 17.78 27.51
C VAL A 117 -19.09 17.35 28.71
N VAL A 118 -19.44 16.07 28.84
CA VAL A 118 -20.17 15.56 30.01
C VAL A 118 -19.39 15.83 31.31
N ALA A 119 -18.08 15.60 31.35
CA ALA A 119 -17.26 15.91 32.53
C ALA A 119 -17.14 17.42 32.85
N ALA A 120 -17.36 18.28 31.84
CA ALA A 120 -17.29 19.75 31.92
C ALA A 120 -18.65 20.41 32.21
N THR A 121 -19.75 19.80 31.78
CA THR A 121 -21.13 20.26 31.96
C THR A 121 -21.83 19.57 33.10
N ALA A 122 -21.31 18.42 33.56
CA ALA A 122 -21.84 17.71 34.70
C ALA A 122 -22.05 18.70 35.85
N TRP A 123 -23.32 19.02 36.05
CA TRP A 123 -23.98 19.25 37.33
C TRP A 123 -23.81 18.00 38.21
N ALA A 124 -22.64 17.36 38.24
CA ALA A 124 -22.37 16.24 39.11
C ALA A 124 -22.55 16.79 40.52
N PRO A 125 -23.58 16.37 41.26
CA PRO A 125 -23.63 16.70 42.66
C PRO A 125 -22.32 16.14 43.20
N SER A 126 -21.52 16.98 43.84
CA SER A 126 -20.33 16.58 44.62
C SER A 126 -20.65 15.55 45.73
N ARG A 127 -21.86 14.97 45.71
CA ARG A 127 -22.50 14.09 46.69
C ARG A 127 -22.85 12.70 46.14
N LEU A 128 -22.80 12.43 44.83
CA LEU A 128 -22.97 11.07 44.30
C LEU A 128 -21.62 10.36 44.21
N ARG A 129 -21.06 9.99 45.38
CA ARG A 129 -20.06 8.92 45.45
C ARG A 129 -20.73 7.64 44.97
N SER A 130 -20.51 7.25 43.72
CA SER A 130 -20.83 5.89 43.28
C SER A 130 -20.00 4.92 44.13
N PRO A 131 -20.58 3.86 44.71
CA PRO A 131 -19.87 2.87 45.53
C PRO A 131 -19.00 1.94 44.67
N SER A 132 -18.59 2.35 43.46
CA SER A 132 -17.66 1.58 42.65
C SER A 132 -16.36 1.41 43.44
N THR A 133 -16.06 0.17 43.81
CA THR A 133 -14.78 -0.19 44.41
C THR A 133 -13.64 0.32 43.52
N PRO A 134 -12.51 0.78 44.09
CA PRO A 134 -11.38 1.27 43.32
C PRO A 134 -10.94 0.29 42.22
N HIS A 135 -11.13 -1.02 42.46
CA HIS A 135 -10.91 -2.09 41.50
C HIS A 135 -11.80 -2.01 40.25
N ARG A 136 -13.10 -1.70 40.37
CA ARG A 136 -13.99 -1.56 39.20
C ARG A 136 -13.61 -0.36 38.34
N ALA A 137 -13.27 0.76 38.96
CA ALA A 137 -12.87 1.97 38.25
C ALA A 137 -11.50 1.79 37.55
N ALA A 138 -10.57 1.07 38.19
CA ALA A 138 -9.30 0.67 37.59
C ALA A 138 -9.51 -0.31 36.42
N ALA A 139 -10.40 -1.30 36.57
CA ALA A 139 -10.72 -2.27 35.51
C ALA A 139 -11.34 -1.60 34.28
N ILE A 140 -12.29 -0.67 34.47
CA ILE A 140 -12.88 0.09 33.35
C ILE A 140 -11.81 0.93 32.64
N THR A 141 -10.96 1.63 33.41
CA THR A 141 -9.89 2.45 32.83
C THR A 141 -8.91 1.57 32.04
N GLY A 142 -8.53 0.42 32.58
CA GLY A 142 -7.64 -0.54 31.92
C GLY A 142 -8.27 -1.16 30.67
N ALA A 143 -9.55 -1.50 30.70
CA ALA A 143 -10.28 -2.01 29.55
C ALA A 143 -10.36 -0.97 28.42
N VAL A 144 -10.70 0.29 28.75
CA VAL A 144 -10.72 1.38 27.75
C VAL A 144 -9.33 1.60 27.16
N ALA A 145 -8.27 1.59 27.98
CA ALA A 145 -6.90 1.71 27.48
C ALA A 145 -6.55 0.56 26.51
N ALA A 146 -6.84 -0.68 26.89
CA ALA A 146 -6.57 -1.86 26.08
C ALA A 146 -7.36 -1.83 24.75
N LEU A 147 -8.67 -1.56 24.80
CA LEU A 147 -9.51 -1.45 23.60
C LEU A 147 -9.02 -0.34 22.69
N THR A 148 -8.65 0.81 23.24
CA THR A 148 -8.17 1.95 22.45
C THR A 148 -6.86 1.62 21.75
N LEU A 149 -5.92 0.97 22.44
CA LEU A 149 -4.65 0.53 21.86
C LEU A 149 -4.85 -0.51 20.76
N VAL A 150 -5.72 -1.50 21.00
CA VAL A 150 -6.04 -2.54 20.01
C VAL A 150 -6.72 -1.92 18.79
N ALA A 151 -7.73 -1.06 18.99
CA ALA A 151 -8.44 -0.39 17.91
C ALA A 151 -7.51 0.50 17.08
N SER A 152 -6.64 1.28 17.74
CA SER A 152 -5.67 2.15 17.06
C SER A 152 -4.63 1.35 16.28
N GLY A 153 -4.07 0.30 16.88
CA GLY A 153 -3.10 -0.59 16.23
C GLY A 153 -3.71 -1.33 15.04
N ALA A 154 -4.93 -1.87 15.18
CA ALA A 154 -5.66 -2.52 14.11
C ALA A 154 -6.02 -1.55 12.99
N ALA A 155 -6.43 -0.33 13.33
CA ALA A 155 -6.76 0.72 12.36
C ALA A 155 -5.55 1.15 11.53
N ILE A 156 -4.37 1.28 12.15
CA ILE A 156 -3.10 1.56 11.44
C ILE A 156 -2.66 0.36 10.58
N ALA A 157 -2.97 -0.87 11.02
CA ALA A 157 -2.61 -2.10 10.31
C ALA A 157 -3.64 -2.54 9.26
N ALA A 158 -4.81 -1.91 9.20
CA ALA A 158 -5.91 -2.31 8.33
C ALA A 158 -5.50 -2.17 6.84
N PRO A 159 -5.62 -3.22 6.02
CA PRO A 159 -5.47 -3.10 4.57
C PRO A 159 -6.55 -2.16 4.02
N GLY A 160 -6.20 -1.23 3.14
CA GLY A 160 -7.20 -0.39 2.45
C GLY A 160 -8.20 -1.28 1.72
N HIS A 161 -9.46 -1.28 2.15
CA HIS A 161 -10.51 -2.12 1.57
C HIS A 161 -11.04 -1.50 0.26
N GLY A 162 -10.65 -2.09 -0.87
CA GLY A 162 -11.43 -2.05 -2.10
C GLY A 162 -12.44 -3.21 -2.08
N HIS A 163 -13.72 -2.90 -2.24
CA HIS A 163 -14.82 -3.86 -2.17
C HIS A 163 -14.78 -4.90 -3.32
N ALA A 164 -14.93 -6.17 -2.98
CA ALA A 164 -15.56 -7.17 -3.85
C ALA A 164 -16.62 -7.89 -3.01
N THR A 165 -17.88 -7.77 -3.42
CA THR A 165 -19.00 -8.57 -2.91
C THR A 165 -18.93 -9.93 -3.59
N ASP A 166 -18.65 -10.97 -2.81
CA ASP A 166 -18.75 -12.36 -3.26
C ASP A 166 -20.24 -12.77 -3.35
N GLU A 167 -20.71 -13.06 -4.57
CA GLU A 167 -21.73 -14.09 -4.76
C GLU A 167 -21.07 -15.31 -5.39
N ALA A 168 -21.11 -16.39 -4.62
CA ALA A 168 -20.64 -17.70 -5.01
C ALA A 168 -21.46 -18.26 -6.17
N SER A 169 -20.79 -18.68 -7.23
CA SER A 169 -21.30 -19.71 -8.13
C SER A 169 -20.17 -20.68 -8.44
N ALA A 170 -20.26 -21.83 -7.78
CA ALA A 170 -19.45 -22.99 -8.07
C ALA A 170 -19.79 -23.49 -9.48
N SER A 171 -18.81 -23.53 -10.38
CA SER A 171 -18.86 -24.39 -11.56
C SER A 171 -17.63 -25.29 -11.58
N THR A 172 -17.84 -26.52 -11.13
CA THR A 172 -17.01 -27.68 -11.43
C THR A 172 -16.79 -27.78 -12.94
N THR A 173 -15.54 -27.78 -13.39
CA THR A 173 -15.23 -28.29 -14.74
C THR A 173 -13.88 -28.99 -14.77
N HIS A 174 -13.91 -30.16 -15.38
CA HIS A 174 -12.88 -31.17 -15.45
C HIS A 174 -11.78 -30.76 -16.44
N SER A 175 -10.50 -30.93 -16.06
CA SER A 175 -9.38 -30.77 -16.98
C SER A 175 -8.92 -32.14 -17.47
N HIS A 176 -9.03 -32.35 -18.78
CA HIS A 176 -8.30 -33.41 -19.48
C HIS A 176 -6.83 -33.02 -19.54
N GLY A 177 -5.98 -33.91 -19.05
CA GLY A 177 -4.54 -33.85 -19.32
C GLY A 177 -4.29 -34.39 -20.72
N ASP A 178 -3.59 -33.62 -21.53
CA ASP A 178 -2.80 -34.20 -22.61
C ASP A 178 -1.39 -33.63 -22.55
N ALA A 179 -0.45 -34.56 -22.49
CA ALA A 179 0.96 -34.32 -22.22
C ALA A 179 1.69 -34.24 -23.55
N THR A 180 2.15 -33.05 -23.93
CA THR A 180 3.24 -32.90 -24.89
C THR A 180 4.46 -32.42 -24.12
N THR A 181 5.39 -33.35 -23.96
CA THR A 181 6.76 -33.15 -23.50
C THR A 181 7.49 -32.15 -24.39
N ASP A 182 7.93 -31.02 -23.82
CA ASP A 182 9.05 -30.24 -24.36
C ASP A 182 9.96 -29.86 -23.18
N GLU A 183 11.20 -30.30 -23.26
CA GLU A 183 12.22 -30.20 -22.23
C GLU A 183 12.64 -28.74 -22.03
N GLY A 184 12.39 -28.24 -20.82
CA GLY A 184 12.84 -26.95 -20.33
C GLY A 184 13.11 -27.06 -18.84
N ASP A 185 14.28 -27.61 -18.50
CA ASP A 185 14.81 -27.67 -17.13
C ASP A 185 14.95 -26.26 -16.55
N ASP A 186 13.93 -25.81 -15.82
CA ASP A 186 14.04 -24.76 -14.82
C ASP A 186 13.33 -25.23 -13.54
N ALA A 187 14.00 -26.15 -12.84
CA ALA A 187 13.72 -26.45 -11.44
C ALA A 187 14.16 -25.26 -10.57
N GLU A 188 13.36 -24.19 -10.53
CA GLU A 188 13.42 -23.19 -9.45
C GLU A 188 12.56 -23.64 -8.27
N GLY A 189 13.05 -24.65 -7.54
CA GLY A 189 12.53 -25.01 -6.22
C GLY A 189 12.81 -23.89 -5.20
N ALA A 190 11.74 -23.37 -4.63
CA ALA A 190 11.58 -22.67 -3.34
C ALA A 190 12.83 -22.05 -2.69
N VAL A 191 12.89 -20.71 -2.62
CA VAL A 191 12.73 -19.88 -1.39
C VAL A 191 12.79 -18.41 -1.84
N HIS A 192 11.79 -17.93 -2.57
CA HIS A 192 11.52 -16.51 -2.78
C HIS A 192 10.04 -16.33 -3.08
N ALA A 193 9.44 -15.31 -2.45
CA ALA A 193 8.04 -14.99 -2.64
C ALA A 193 7.78 -14.29 -4.00
N HIS A 194 8.01 -15.03 -5.08
CA HIS A 194 7.62 -14.71 -6.44
C HIS A 194 6.97 -15.95 -7.04
N ASP A 195 5.84 -16.35 -6.46
CA ASP A 195 5.02 -17.38 -7.06
C ASP A 195 3.81 -16.70 -7.70
N HIS A 196 3.67 -16.85 -9.02
CA HIS A 196 2.55 -16.35 -9.81
C HIS A 196 1.38 -17.35 -9.81
N GLY A 197 1.30 -18.18 -8.76
CA GLY A 197 0.66 -19.51 -8.76
C GLY A 197 -0.78 -19.58 -9.25
N ASP A 198 -1.53 -18.47 -9.21
CA ASP A 198 -2.97 -18.48 -9.49
C ASP A 198 -3.36 -17.73 -10.79
N ILE A 199 -2.41 -17.10 -11.51
CA ILE A 199 -2.71 -16.39 -12.77
C ILE A 199 -2.07 -17.07 -13.98
N PRO A 200 -2.84 -17.37 -15.04
CA PRO A 200 -2.28 -17.87 -16.30
C PRO A 200 -1.19 -16.93 -16.83
N ASN A 201 -0.14 -17.47 -17.44
CA ASN A 201 0.97 -16.61 -17.89
C ASN A 201 0.53 -15.61 -18.96
N LEU A 202 -0.29 -16.03 -19.91
CA LEU A 202 -0.79 -15.20 -21.01
C LEU A 202 -2.20 -14.67 -20.70
N PRO A 203 -2.56 -13.48 -21.21
CA PRO A 203 -3.93 -13.01 -21.15
C PRO A 203 -4.85 -13.90 -22.00
N ASP A 204 -6.08 -14.11 -21.56
CA ASP A 204 -7.12 -14.69 -22.41
C ASP A 204 -7.65 -13.61 -23.36
N THR A 205 -7.14 -13.63 -24.59
CA THR A 205 -7.51 -12.65 -25.62
C THR A 205 -8.68 -13.11 -26.49
N SER A 206 -9.27 -14.29 -26.21
CA SER A 206 -10.34 -14.86 -27.05
C SER A 206 -11.59 -13.99 -27.11
N ARG A 207 -11.83 -13.20 -26.07
CA ARG A 207 -12.98 -12.27 -25.95
C ARG A 207 -12.59 -10.79 -26.07
N ALA A 208 -11.36 -10.49 -26.50
CA ALA A 208 -10.93 -9.10 -26.66
C ALA A 208 -11.67 -8.43 -27.83
N THR A 209 -12.23 -7.25 -27.57
CA THR A 209 -12.82 -6.41 -28.63
C THR A 209 -11.73 -5.82 -29.55
N PRO A 210 -12.07 -5.41 -30.77
CA PRO A 210 -11.15 -4.70 -31.66
C PRO A 210 -10.56 -3.44 -31.01
N GLU A 211 -11.36 -2.68 -30.26
CA GLU A 211 -10.96 -1.46 -29.57
C GLU A 211 -9.95 -1.75 -28.45
N GLN A 212 -10.21 -2.79 -27.62
CA GLN A 212 -9.26 -3.24 -26.59
C GLN A 212 -7.94 -3.70 -27.20
N THR A 213 -8.01 -4.43 -28.33
CA THR A 213 -6.83 -4.89 -29.06
C THR A 213 -6.03 -3.72 -29.62
N ALA A 214 -6.71 -2.73 -30.20
CA ALA A 214 -6.08 -1.52 -30.72
C ALA A 214 -5.42 -0.69 -29.59
N ALA A 215 -6.11 -0.51 -28.46
CA ALA A 215 -5.57 0.19 -27.29
C ALA A 215 -4.33 -0.52 -26.72
N ALA A 216 -4.33 -1.85 -26.66
CA ALA A 216 -3.16 -2.63 -26.22
C ALA A 216 -1.99 -2.54 -27.23
N LYS A 217 -2.24 -2.51 -28.53
CA LYS A 217 -1.18 -2.26 -29.53
C LYS A 217 -0.61 -0.86 -29.39
N ASP A 218 -1.46 0.14 -29.21
CA ASP A 218 -1.08 1.54 -29.04
C ASP A 218 -0.24 1.74 -27.76
N LEU A 219 -0.64 1.15 -26.64
CA LEU A 219 0.13 1.19 -25.39
C LEU A 219 1.53 0.58 -25.56
N LEU A 220 1.62 -0.59 -26.23
CA LEU A 220 2.91 -1.22 -26.53
C LEU A 220 3.78 -0.32 -27.40
N ALA A 221 3.23 0.22 -28.49
CA ALA A 221 3.94 1.08 -29.42
C ALA A 221 4.46 2.35 -28.73
N LYS A 222 3.59 3.04 -27.98
CA LYS A 222 3.93 4.27 -27.25
C LYS A 222 4.99 4.02 -26.20
N THR A 223 4.92 2.89 -25.48
CA THR A 223 5.93 2.55 -24.46
C THR A 223 7.29 2.26 -25.09
N ILE A 224 7.33 1.49 -26.18
CA ILE A 224 8.57 1.25 -26.92
C ILE A 224 9.18 2.57 -27.40
N ALA A 225 8.36 3.47 -27.95
CA ALA A 225 8.82 4.77 -28.45
C ALA A 225 9.32 5.68 -27.30
N ALA A 226 8.54 5.83 -26.23
CA ALA A 226 8.85 6.71 -25.10
C ALA A 226 10.10 6.26 -24.33
N THR A 227 10.44 4.96 -24.39
CA THR A 227 11.61 4.39 -23.70
C THR A 227 12.78 4.09 -24.64
N ALA A 228 12.69 4.46 -25.92
CA ALA A 228 13.72 4.16 -26.91
C ALA A 228 15.11 4.71 -26.52
N ALA A 229 15.16 5.90 -25.90
CA ALA A 229 16.40 6.51 -25.42
C ALA A 229 17.07 5.66 -24.32
N TYR A 230 16.30 4.91 -23.52
CA TYR A 230 16.83 4.07 -22.44
C TYR A 230 17.41 2.75 -22.94
N ARG A 231 17.40 2.48 -24.25
CA ARG A 231 18.21 1.40 -24.81
C ARG A 231 19.70 1.62 -24.55
N ASP A 232 20.12 2.87 -24.42
CA ASP A 232 21.41 3.24 -23.83
C ASP A 232 21.30 3.29 -22.28
N PRO A 233 21.98 2.40 -21.55
CA PRO A 233 21.99 2.41 -20.09
C PRO A 233 22.52 3.71 -19.47
N ALA A 234 23.39 4.44 -20.17
CA ALA A 234 23.90 5.73 -19.69
C ALA A 234 22.80 6.80 -19.72
N ALA A 235 22.02 6.87 -20.80
CA ALA A 235 20.85 7.73 -20.89
C ALA A 235 19.79 7.37 -19.82
N ALA A 236 19.57 6.08 -19.57
CA ALA A 236 18.67 5.62 -18.51
C ALA A 236 19.14 6.07 -17.11
N THR A 237 20.43 5.90 -16.81
CA THR A 237 21.05 6.36 -15.56
C THR A 237 20.91 7.87 -15.39
N LYS A 238 21.16 8.65 -16.44
CA LYS A 238 20.98 10.11 -16.43
C LYS A 238 19.52 10.52 -16.17
N ALA A 239 18.55 9.72 -16.62
CA ALA A 239 17.12 9.93 -16.38
C ALA A 239 16.64 9.44 -15.00
N GLY A 240 17.54 8.93 -14.16
CA GLY A 240 17.25 8.48 -12.80
C GLY A 240 16.99 6.97 -12.66
N PHE A 241 17.24 6.17 -13.70
CA PHE A 241 17.21 4.71 -13.64
C PHE A 241 18.63 4.18 -13.42
N ASP A 242 19.04 4.01 -12.16
CA ASP A 242 20.39 3.54 -11.82
C ASP A 242 20.58 2.04 -12.14
N VAL A 243 20.99 1.76 -13.39
CA VAL A 243 21.09 0.41 -13.97
C VAL A 243 22.16 -0.41 -13.26
N GLN A 244 23.32 0.19 -13.00
CA GLN A 244 24.44 -0.52 -12.38
C GLN A 244 24.14 -0.83 -10.91
N ALA A 245 23.63 0.12 -10.13
CA ALA A 245 23.29 -0.17 -8.74
C ALA A 245 22.15 -1.19 -8.64
N ALA A 246 21.23 -1.25 -9.60
CA ALA A 246 20.20 -2.30 -9.65
C ALA A 246 20.83 -3.69 -9.86
N TRP A 247 21.83 -3.80 -10.73
CA TRP A 247 22.59 -5.03 -10.92
C TRP A 247 23.39 -5.42 -9.68
N ASP A 248 24.13 -4.49 -9.08
CA ASP A 248 24.95 -4.74 -7.88
C ASP A 248 24.08 -5.23 -6.70
N ARG A 249 22.89 -4.61 -6.52
CA ARG A 249 21.90 -5.08 -5.54
C ARG A 249 21.43 -6.50 -5.82
N LYS A 250 21.21 -6.85 -7.08
CA LYS A 250 20.80 -8.20 -7.49
C LYS A 250 21.93 -9.20 -7.20
N GLN A 251 23.17 -8.89 -7.57
CA GLN A 251 24.32 -9.75 -7.29
C GLN A 251 24.50 -9.96 -5.78
N LYS A 252 24.46 -8.88 -4.98
CA LYS A 252 24.55 -8.97 -3.53
C LYS A 252 23.44 -9.84 -2.93
N LYS A 253 22.21 -9.72 -3.43
CA LYS A 253 21.07 -10.55 -2.99
C LYS A 253 21.31 -12.02 -3.30
N LEU A 254 21.78 -12.35 -4.50
CA LEU A 254 22.03 -13.74 -4.90
C LEU A 254 23.21 -14.34 -4.13
N ALA A 255 24.30 -13.58 -3.96
CA ALA A 255 25.46 -14.01 -3.18
C ALA A 255 25.08 -14.35 -1.73
N ALA A 256 24.21 -13.56 -1.12
CA ALA A 256 23.68 -13.83 0.23
C ALA A 256 22.86 -15.14 0.33
N LEU A 257 22.48 -15.73 -0.79
CA LEU A 257 21.73 -16.99 -0.89
C LEU A 257 22.61 -18.13 -1.41
N GLY A 258 23.93 -17.93 -1.53
CA GLY A 258 24.84 -18.90 -2.14
C GLY A 258 24.58 -19.13 -3.62
N LYS A 259 23.94 -18.17 -4.30
CA LYS A 259 23.62 -18.21 -5.74
C LYS A 259 24.40 -17.14 -6.48
N GLU A 260 24.68 -17.38 -7.74
CA GLU A 260 25.27 -16.37 -8.62
C GLU A 260 24.22 -15.80 -9.58
N ALA A 261 24.41 -14.53 -9.95
CA ALA A 261 23.58 -13.91 -10.97
C ALA A 261 23.93 -14.51 -12.33
N ARG A 262 23.07 -15.42 -12.82
CA ARG A 262 23.22 -15.96 -14.18
C ARG A 262 23.14 -14.83 -15.20
N ASP A 263 24.00 -14.91 -16.21
CA ASP A 263 24.16 -13.99 -17.36
C ASP A 263 22.95 -13.88 -18.31
N LYS A 264 21.76 -14.31 -17.86
CA LYS A 264 20.52 -14.28 -18.63
C LYS A 264 19.34 -13.74 -17.84
N GLY A 265 19.52 -13.42 -16.56
CA GLY A 265 18.44 -12.99 -15.68
C GLY A 265 18.04 -11.53 -15.89
N GLN A 266 16.78 -11.22 -15.61
CA GLN A 266 16.23 -9.87 -15.74
C GLN A 266 16.60 -8.98 -14.57
N VAL A 267 16.85 -7.70 -14.85
CA VAL A 267 17.24 -6.67 -13.89
C VAL A 267 16.16 -5.61 -13.91
N HIS A 268 15.41 -5.54 -12.82
CA HIS A 268 14.41 -4.50 -12.61
C HIS A 268 15.13 -3.26 -12.07
N VAL A 269 15.06 -2.18 -12.82
CA VAL A 269 15.69 -0.89 -12.52
C VAL A 269 14.58 0.09 -12.16
N PRO A 270 14.21 0.20 -10.87
CA PRO A 270 13.14 1.08 -10.45
C PRO A 270 13.59 2.54 -10.44
N LYS A 271 12.67 3.46 -10.73
CA LYS A 271 12.86 4.90 -10.51
C LYS A 271 11.89 5.36 -9.43
N LYS A 272 12.45 5.75 -8.28
CA LYS A 272 11.68 6.12 -7.08
C LYS A 272 10.74 7.30 -7.34
N ALA A 273 11.17 8.29 -8.13
CA ALA A 273 10.37 9.46 -8.45
C ALA A 273 9.08 9.10 -9.22
N ASN A 274 9.18 8.23 -10.23
CA ASN A 274 8.01 7.80 -11.01
C ASN A 274 7.03 6.99 -10.15
N ARG A 275 7.51 6.13 -9.26
CA ARG A 275 6.65 5.39 -8.31
C ARG A 275 5.82 6.27 -7.38
N ALA A 276 6.20 7.54 -7.21
CA ALA A 276 5.52 8.49 -6.33
C ALA A 276 4.85 9.64 -7.09
N ASP A 277 4.86 9.64 -8.42
CA ASP A 277 4.34 10.75 -9.22
C ASP A 277 2.82 10.68 -9.47
N GLY A 278 2.18 9.60 -9.00
CA GLY A 278 0.75 9.37 -9.09
C GLY A 278 0.24 8.97 -10.48
N ARG A 279 1.12 8.85 -11.49
CA ARG A 279 0.79 8.37 -12.82
C ARG A 279 0.74 6.84 -12.80
N ILE A 280 -0.14 6.26 -13.60
CA ILE A 280 -0.28 4.80 -13.74
C ILE A 280 -0.43 4.50 -15.22
N LEU A 281 0.32 3.50 -15.71
CA LEU A 281 0.37 3.17 -17.14
C LEU A 281 0.72 4.37 -18.03
N ASP A 282 1.62 5.26 -17.59
CA ASP A 282 2.15 6.32 -18.46
C ASP A 282 3.42 5.85 -19.17
N PRO A 283 3.39 5.64 -20.50
CA PRO A 283 4.57 5.28 -21.29
C PRO A 283 5.80 6.18 -21.10
N ASN A 284 5.59 7.46 -20.77
CA ASN A 284 6.67 8.45 -20.61
C ASN A 284 7.29 8.43 -19.21
N ALA A 285 6.62 7.81 -18.24
CA ALA A 285 7.03 7.77 -16.85
C ALA A 285 6.94 6.36 -16.25
N PRO A 286 7.51 5.31 -16.88
CA PRO A 286 7.42 3.95 -16.33
C PRO A 286 8.10 3.87 -14.95
N GLU A 287 7.49 3.15 -13.99
CA GLU A 287 8.05 3.00 -12.65
C GLU A 287 9.33 2.17 -12.63
N THR A 288 9.49 1.25 -13.58
CA THR A 288 10.63 0.32 -13.63
C THR A 288 10.97 -0.03 -15.07
N LEU A 289 12.24 0.12 -15.43
CA LEU A 289 12.78 -0.46 -16.65
C LEU A 289 13.25 -1.89 -16.38
N ILE A 290 13.16 -2.76 -17.39
CA ILE A 290 13.62 -4.14 -17.28
C ILE A 290 14.71 -4.40 -18.30
N TYR A 291 15.91 -4.68 -17.81
CA TYR A 291 17.05 -5.05 -18.64
C TYR A 291 17.32 -6.55 -18.55
N ARG A 292 17.82 -7.12 -19.64
CA ARG A 292 18.54 -8.38 -19.62
C ARG A 292 20.03 -8.08 -19.77
N ARG A 293 20.85 -8.67 -18.90
CA ARG A 293 22.32 -8.58 -19.03
C ARG A 293 22.81 -9.83 -19.76
N SER A 294 23.74 -9.70 -20.71
CA SER A 294 24.44 -10.83 -21.36
C SER A 294 25.64 -11.30 -20.53
N ALA A 295 26.32 -12.37 -20.97
CA ALA A 295 27.53 -12.88 -20.32
C ALA A 295 28.70 -11.89 -20.41
N GLU A 296 28.76 -11.15 -21.51
CA GLU A 296 29.73 -10.08 -21.76
C GLU A 296 29.38 -8.81 -20.98
N GLY A 297 28.29 -8.83 -20.22
CA GLY A 297 27.86 -7.73 -19.36
C GLY A 297 27.07 -6.62 -20.04
N LYS A 298 26.64 -6.82 -21.30
CA LYS A 298 25.81 -5.85 -22.02
C LYS A 298 24.38 -5.85 -21.48
N PHE A 299 23.90 -4.68 -21.07
CA PHE A 299 22.49 -4.48 -20.72
C PHE A 299 21.65 -4.21 -21.97
N THR A 300 20.57 -4.96 -22.13
CA THR A 300 19.60 -4.80 -23.21
C THR A 300 18.24 -4.53 -22.60
N LEU A 301 17.60 -3.41 -22.98
CA LEU A 301 16.25 -3.07 -22.51
C LEU A 301 15.23 -4.01 -23.17
N VAL A 302 14.51 -4.79 -22.36
CA VAL A 302 13.58 -5.84 -22.83
C VAL A 302 12.12 -5.60 -22.44
N GLY A 303 11.84 -4.59 -21.63
CA GLY A 303 10.48 -4.23 -21.25
C GLY A 303 10.45 -3.18 -20.16
N VAL A 304 9.24 -2.89 -19.72
CA VAL A 304 8.96 -2.06 -18.54
C VAL A 304 8.00 -2.78 -17.61
N MET A 305 7.97 -2.33 -16.37
CA MET A 305 6.94 -2.72 -15.42
C MET A 305 6.29 -1.45 -14.87
N PHE A 306 4.97 -1.40 -14.99
CA PHE A 306 4.18 -0.36 -14.36
C PHE A 306 3.75 -0.82 -12.97
N THR A 307 3.76 0.08 -12.00
CA THR A 307 3.29 -0.21 -10.63
C THR A 307 2.22 0.80 -10.23
N ALA A 308 1.02 0.31 -9.94
CA ALA A 308 -0.02 1.07 -9.26
C ALA A 308 0.23 0.99 -7.74
N GLU A 309 1.01 1.93 -7.21
CA GLU A 309 1.20 2.08 -5.77
C GLU A 309 -0.03 2.80 -5.19
N LYS A 310 -0.71 2.17 -4.22
CA LYS A 310 -1.85 2.74 -3.44
C LYS A 310 -3.13 3.11 -4.21
N LYS A 311 -3.14 3.10 -5.54
CA LYS A 311 -4.31 3.36 -6.38
C LYS A 311 -4.87 2.06 -6.98
N ALA A 312 -6.18 2.01 -7.19
CA ALA A 312 -6.80 0.92 -7.91
C ALA A 312 -6.25 0.87 -9.35
N PRO A 313 -5.73 -0.28 -9.81
CA PRO A 313 -5.21 -0.38 -11.15
C PRO A 313 -6.33 -0.21 -12.19
N PRO A 314 -6.09 0.55 -13.28
CA PRO A 314 -7.10 0.76 -14.32
C PRO A 314 -7.44 -0.55 -15.05
N THR A 315 -8.71 -0.70 -15.43
CA THR A 315 -9.24 -1.84 -16.19
C THR A 315 -9.34 -1.59 -17.70
N SER A 316 -9.00 -0.37 -18.16
CA SER A 316 -9.19 0.10 -19.54
C SER A 316 -8.46 -0.70 -20.63
N TYR A 317 -7.50 -1.54 -20.24
CA TYR A 317 -6.70 -2.37 -21.15
C TYR A 317 -6.93 -3.88 -20.96
N GLN A 318 -7.97 -4.28 -20.22
CA GLN A 318 -8.38 -5.69 -20.18
C GLN A 318 -8.78 -6.18 -21.59
N PRO A 319 -8.55 -7.46 -21.94
CA PRO A 319 -7.94 -8.50 -21.10
C PRO A 319 -6.41 -8.52 -21.13
N TYR A 320 -5.76 -7.63 -21.90
CA TYR A 320 -4.31 -7.63 -22.10
C TYR A 320 -3.55 -7.24 -20.83
N VAL A 321 -3.73 -6.00 -20.35
CA VAL A 321 -3.06 -5.54 -19.12
C VAL A 321 -3.69 -6.24 -17.93
N ARG A 322 -2.87 -7.04 -17.25
CA ARG A 322 -3.26 -7.77 -16.05
C ARG A 322 -2.35 -7.40 -14.91
N TRP A 323 -2.98 -7.05 -13.80
CA TRP A 323 -2.33 -6.59 -12.59
C TRP A 323 -2.19 -7.74 -11.61
N HIS A 324 -1.06 -7.82 -10.94
CA HIS A 324 -0.81 -8.82 -9.90
C HIS A 324 0.01 -8.21 -8.77
N THR A 325 -0.11 -8.80 -7.59
CA THR A 325 0.65 -8.41 -6.40
C THR A 325 1.57 -9.53 -5.99
N HIS A 326 2.63 -9.19 -5.28
CA HIS A 326 3.49 -10.14 -4.59
C HIS A 326 3.26 -10.04 -3.10
N GLU A 327 3.17 -11.19 -2.45
CA GLU A 327 2.98 -11.27 -1.00
C GLU A 327 4.22 -11.87 -0.33
N ALA A 328 4.66 -11.28 0.77
CA ALA A 328 5.77 -11.80 1.54
C ALA A 328 5.56 -11.55 3.03
N CYS A 329 5.86 -12.55 3.85
CA CYS A 329 5.90 -12.44 5.30
C CYS A 329 7.25 -11.85 5.75
N THR A 330 7.21 -10.77 6.52
CA THR A 330 8.40 -10.04 6.99
C THR A 330 8.29 -9.75 8.49
N GLY A 331 9.39 -9.85 9.24
CA GLY A 331 9.38 -9.61 10.70
C GLY A 331 10.14 -10.71 11.46
N GLY A 332 10.29 -10.54 12.78
CA GLY A 332 10.88 -11.59 13.64
C GLY A 332 12.31 -11.99 13.30
N GLY A 333 13.11 -11.09 12.70
CA GLY A 333 14.46 -11.39 12.21
C GLY A 333 14.53 -12.09 10.85
N VAL A 334 13.38 -12.47 10.27
CA VAL A 334 13.30 -13.17 8.98
C VAL A 334 12.96 -12.21 7.84
N LYS A 335 13.68 -12.34 6.72
CA LYS A 335 13.42 -11.59 5.49
C LYS A 335 12.66 -12.44 4.48
N LYS A 336 11.37 -12.12 4.29
CA LYS A 336 10.54 -12.51 3.14
C LYS A 336 10.32 -14.03 2.99
N LEU A 337 9.50 -14.60 3.88
CA LEU A 337 8.92 -15.94 3.68
C LEU A 337 7.68 -15.86 2.78
N LYS A 338 7.38 -16.92 2.03
CA LYS A 338 6.10 -17.02 1.32
C LYS A 338 4.98 -17.27 2.34
N PRO A 339 3.84 -16.57 2.26
CA PRO A 339 2.67 -16.94 3.06
C PRO A 339 2.19 -18.35 2.68
N VAL A 340 1.66 -19.09 3.66
CA VAL A 340 0.98 -20.36 3.45
C VAL A 340 -0.50 -20.11 3.65
N ASP A 341 -1.31 -20.36 2.62
CA ASP A 341 -2.76 -20.07 2.61
C ASP A 341 -3.09 -18.61 3.03
N GLY A 342 -2.33 -17.65 2.50
CA GLY A 342 -2.47 -16.22 2.81
C GLY A 342 -2.05 -15.84 4.24
N LYS A 343 -1.47 -16.77 5.02
CA LYS A 343 -1.09 -16.55 6.42
C LYS A 343 0.42 -16.55 6.60
N CYS A 344 0.86 -15.68 7.51
CA CYS A 344 2.25 -15.58 7.93
C CYS A 344 2.47 -16.29 9.25
N ALA A 345 3.67 -16.87 9.42
CA ALA A 345 4.08 -17.48 10.67
C ALA A 345 4.08 -16.45 11.82
N SER A 346 3.85 -16.92 13.04
CA SER A 346 3.83 -16.06 14.23
C SER A 346 5.11 -15.23 14.34
N GLY A 347 4.98 -13.93 14.63
CA GLY A 347 6.09 -12.97 14.68
C GLY A 347 6.48 -12.36 13.32
N THR A 348 5.76 -12.70 12.24
CA THR A 348 5.94 -12.09 10.91
C THR A 348 4.63 -11.47 10.40
N THR A 349 4.74 -10.43 9.59
CA THR A 349 3.63 -9.64 9.04
C THR A 349 3.57 -9.82 7.53
N LEU A 350 2.36 -10.07 7.00
CA LEU A 350 2.11 -10.10 5.56
C LEU A 350 2.34 -8.72 4.95
N ARG A 351 3.14 -8.67 3.90
CA ARG A 351 3.39 -7.49 3.10
C ARG A 351 3.01 -7.80 1.67
N THR A 352 2.06 -7.04 1.15
CA THR A 352 1.66 -7.09 -0.25
C THR A 352 2.31 -5.93 -0.99
N SER A 353 2.89 -6.18 -2.16
CA SER A 353 3.42 -5.12 -3.01
C SER A 353 2.29 -4.28 -3.60
N GLY A 354 2.61 -3.09 -4.13
CA GLY A 354 1.74 -2.42 -5.10
C GLY A 354 1.41 -3.36 -6.26
N ALA A 355 0.23 -3.18 -6.86
CA ALA A 355 -0.19 -3.96 -8.02
C ALA A 355 0.72 -3.61 -9.20
N MET A 356 1.24 -4.62 -9.89
CA MET A 356 2.19 -4.42 -10.98
C MET A 356 1.77 -5.18 -12.24
N THR A 357 2.20 -4.68 -13.38
CA THR A 357 2.01 -5.32 -14.67
C THR A 357 3.26 -5.15 -15.52
N HIS A 358 3.64 -6.23 -16.22
CA HIS A 358 4.79 -6.23 -17.10
C HIS A 358 4.33 -5.92 -18.53
N LEU A 359 5.14 -5.13 -19.24
CA LEU A 359 5.00 -4.90 -20.67
C LEU A 359 6.33 -5.24 -21.34
N TRP A 360 6.38 -6.38 -22.02
CA TRP A 360 7.54 -6.91 -22.70
C TRP A 360 7.64 -6.39 -24.12
N PHE A 361 8.86 -6.05 -24.54
CA PHE A 361 9.10 -5.59 -25.90
C PHE A 361 9.21 -6.79 -26.84
N VAL A 362 8.17 -6.96 -27.64
CA VAL A 362 7.99 -8.02 -28.64
C VAL A 362 7.40 -7.42 -29.91
N ASP A 363 7.34 -8.20 -30.99
CA ASP A 363 6.64 -7.79 -32.19
C ASP A 363 5.12 -7.61 -31.93
N GLN A 364 4.49 -6.62 -32.59
CA GLN A 364 3.06 -6.33 -32.38
C GLN A 364 2.13 -7.49 -32.79
N SER A 365 2.58 -8.40 -33.64
CA SER A 365 1.86 -9.65 -33.97
C SER A 365 1.80 -10.61 -32.77
N GLN A 366 2.71 -10.48 -31.80
CA GLN A 366 2.79 -11.32 -30.60
C GLN A 366 2.18 -10.62 -29.38
N LEU A 367 1.07 -9.91 -29.57
CA LEU A 367 0.50 -9.01 -28.55
C LEU A 367 0.24 -9.68 -27.20
N ALA A 368 -0.27 -10.91 -27.15
CA ALA A 368 -0.47 -11.62 -25.88
C ALA A 368 0.84 -11.85 -25.10
N GLN A 369 1.96 -12.07 -25.81
CA GLN A 369 3.29 -12.20 -25.20
C GLN A 369 3.75 -10.87 -24.60
N ALA A 370 3.42 -9.74 -25.23
CA ALA A 370 3.76 -8.41 -24.69
C ALA A 370 3.21 -8.20 -23.27
N TYR A 371 2.07 -8.81 -22.95
CA TYR A 371 1.39 -8.70 -21.66
C TYR A 371 1.44 -9.99 -20.82
N ALA A 372 2.44 -10.83 -21.06
CA ALA A 372 2.69 -12.01 -20.25
C ALA A 372 3.14 -11.62 -18.83
N VAL A 373 2.71 -12.39 -17.82
CA VAL A 373 3.14 -12.18 -16.42
C VAL A 373 4.62 -12.51 -16.28
N LYS A 374 5.02 -13.67 -16.81
CA LYS A 374 6.40 -14.15 -16.89
C LYS A 374 7.04 -13.71 -18.20
N PRO A 375 8.36 -13.56 -18.24
CA PRO A 375 9.05 -13.07 -19.41
C PRO A 375 8.99 -14.02 -20.61
N PRO A 376 8.52 -13.56 -21.78
CA PRO A 376 8.44 -14.37 -22.99
C PRO A 376 9.79 -14.40 -23.72
N VAL A 377 10.78 -15.12 -23.16
CA VAL A 377 12.19 -15.05 -23.57
C VAL A 377 12.40 -15.24 -25.08
N LYS A 378 11.73 -16.21 -25.71
CA LYS A 378 11.84 -16.46 -27.16
C LYS A 378 11.39 -15.25 -27.98
N ALA A 379 10.23 -14.66 -27.66
CA ALA A 379 9.68 -13.50 -28.36
C ALA A 379 10.54 -12.23 -28.16
N MET A 380 11.01 -11.98 -26.93
CA MET A 380 11.88 -10.84 -26.65
C MET A 380 13.21 -10.95 -27.40
N VAL A 381 13.83 -12.13 -27.43
CA VAL A 381 15.10 -12.34 -28.17
C VAL A 381 14.90 -12.12 -29.67
N ALA A 382 13.81 -12.63 -30.25
CA ALA A 382 13.49 -12.41 -31.66
C ALA A 382 13.31 -10.92 -31.98
N TYR A 383 12.58 -10.19 -31.12
CA TYR A 383 12.42 -8.75 -31.26
C TYR A 383 13.74 -7.98 -31.16
N GLN A 384 14.62 -8.32 -30.21
CA GLN A 384 15.94 -7.68 -30.11
C GLN A 384 16.81 -7.94 -31.34
N LYS A 385 16.75 -9.14 -31.91
CA LYS A 385 17.47 -9.48 -33.15
C LYS A 385 16.93 -8.70 -34.36
N ALA A 386 15.66 -8.34 -34.37
CA ALA A 386 15.07 -7.54 -35.45
C ALA A 386 15.46 -6.05 -35.39
N LEU A 387 16.03 -5.58 -34.27
CA LEU A 387 16.46 -4.19 -34.07
C LEU A 387 17.96 -3.98 -34.33
N SER A 388 18.74 -5.06 -34.33
CA SER A 388 20.16 -5.09 -34.68
C SER A 388 20.35 -5.29 -36.16
#